data_AF-A0A821IKQ5-F1
#
_entry.id   AF-A0A821IKQ5-F1
#
_cell.length_a   1.000
_cell.length_b   1.000
_cell.length_c   1.000
_cell.angle_alpha   90.00
_cell.angle_beta   90.00
_cell.angle_gamma   90.00
#
_symmetry.space_group_name_H-M   'P 1'
#
loop_
_entity.id
_entity.type
_entity.pdbx_description
1 polymer ?
#
loop_
_entity_poly.entity_id
_entity_poly.type
_entity_poly.pdbx_seq_one_letter_code
_entity_poly.pdbx_strand_id
1 'polypeptide(L)'
;MRPTDQKEISLMKSLQKHVFISRLCISSSLISREFTEALLYASKEQSTLTYLEFYNCKVKKDDKAEIQSLYDNGSLPHLAFYEEPRWDVLLKETNGSLNRGKRSSIFTDNGSSNFAQLVTLV
;
A
#
# COMPACT_ATOMS: atom_id res chain seq x y z
N MET A 1 0.37 -20.23 14.85
CA MET A 1 0.51 -19.20 13.81
C MET A 1 -0.48 -18.09 14.09
N ARG A 2 -0.03 -16.83 14.12
CA ARG A 2 -0.94 -15.70 14.24
C ARG A 2 -1.62 -15.48 12.88
N PRO A 3 -2.88 -15.01 12.83
CA PRO A 3 -3.61 -14.81 11.57
C PRO A 3 -2.90 -13.89 10.56
N THR A 4 -2.09 -12.95 11.05
CA THR A 4 -1.22 -12.06 10.27
C THR A 4 -0.22 -12.82 9.40
N ASP A 5 0.30 -13.93 9.92
CA ASP A 5 1.38 -14.68 9.27
C ASP A 5 0.88 -15.35 7.98
N GLN A 6 -0.37 -15.84 7.96
CA GLN A 6 -0.88 -16.57 6.79
C GLN A 6 -1.16 -15.67 5.58
N LYS A 7 -1.66 -14.45 5.84
CA LYS A 7 -1.91 -13.44 4.79
C LYS A 7 -0.59 -12.94 4.21
N GLU A 8 0.35 -12.61 5.08
CA GLU A 8 1.70 -12.20 4.70
C GLU A 8 2.39 -13.30 3.88
N ILE A 9 2.39 -14.55 4.34
CA ILE A 9 2.95 -15.71 3.61
C ILE A 9 2.30 -15.88 2.23
N SER A 10 0.97 -15.70 2.12
CA SER A 10 0.26 -15.85 0.84
C SER A 10 0.62 -14.74 -0.13
N LEU A 11 0.79 -13.51 0.37
CA LEU A 11 1.23 -12.37 -0.41
C LEU A 11 2.71 -12.53 -0.84
N MET A 12 3.59 -12.96 0.06
CA MET A 12 4.99 -13.29 -0.26
C MET A 12 5.08 -14.30 -1.40
N LYS A 13 4.32 -15.40 -1.30
CA LYS A 13 4.26 -16.42 -2.35
C LYS A 13 3.78 -15.83 -3.67
N SER A 14 2.85 -14.88 -3.62
CA SER A 14 2.35 -14.21 -4.82
C SER A 14 3.41 -13.29 -5.42
N LEU A 15 4.11 -12.50 -4.60
CA LEU A 15 5.24 -11.66 -5.03
C LEU A 15 6.40 -12.47 -5.61
N GLN A 16 6.64 -13.69 -5.10
CA GLN A 16 7.72 -14.54 -5.58
C GLN A 16 7.35 -15.35 -6.83
N LYS A 17 6.10 -15.77 -6.98
CA LYS A 17 5.67 -16.68 -8.06
C LYS A 17 4.89 -16.01 -9.19
N HIS A 18 4.30 -14.86 -8.93
CA HIS A 18 3.35 -14.24 -9.84
C HIS A 18 3.76 -12.82 -10.21
N VAL A 19 3.97 -12.63 -11.50
CA VAL A 19 4.49 -11.38 -12.08
C VAL A 19 3.41 -10.32 -12.35
N PHE A 20 2.20 -10.45 -11.78
CA PHE A 20 1.10 -9.51 -12.05
C PHE A 20 0.95 -8.40 -11.01
N ILE A 21 1.60 -8.50 -9.84
CA ILE A 21 1.48 -7.49 -8.79
C ILE A 21 2.39 -6.31 -9.14
N SER A 22 1.80 -5.28 -9.75
CA SER A 22 2.51 -4.06 -10.11
C SER A 22 2.33 -2.93 -9.11
N ARG A 23 1.25 -2.98 -8.32
CA ARG A 23 0.93 -1.98 -7.30
C ARG A 23 0.55 -2.67 -6.00
N LEU A 24 1.14 -2.22 -4.91
CA LEU A 24 0.87 -2.75 -3.59
C LEU A 24 0.72 -1.61 -2.58
N CYS A 25 -0.37 -1.65 -1.81
CA CYS A 25 -0.63 -0.71 -0.75
C CYS A 25 -0.92 -1.51 0.52
N ILE A 26 -0.20 -1.21 1.59
CA ILE A 26 -0.25 -1.95 2.85
C ILE A 26 -0.62 -0.96 3.94
N SER A 27 -1.58 -1.31 4.78
CA SER A 27 -2.03 -0.45 5.87
C SER A 27 -1.97 -1.18 7.21
N SER A 28 -1.63 -0.45 8.27
CA SER A 28 -1.77 -0.87 9.67
C SER A 28 -1.16 -2.24 9.97
N SER A 29 0.01 -2.53 9.38
CA SER A 29 0.63 -3.85 9.41
C SER A 29 2.05 -3.81 10.00
N LEU A 30 2.43 -4.89 10.69
CA LEU A 30 3.82 -5.17 11.02
C LEU A 30 4.46 -5.83 9.80
N ILE A 31 5.58 -5.29 9.32
CA ILE A 31 6.28 -5.81 8.15
C ILE A 31 7.44 -6.67 8.63
N SER A 32 7.42 -7.95 8.29
CA SER A 32 8.51 -8.88 8.61
C SER A 32 9.73 -8.67 7.70
N ARG A 33 10.86 -9.28 8.10
CA ARG A 33 12.07 -9.27 7.28
C ARG A 33 11.85 -10.07 6.00
N GLU A 34 11.21 -11.22 6.14
CA GLU A 34 10.92 -12.15 5.05
C GLU A 34 10.00 -11.52 4.00
N PHE A 35 9.03 -10.72 4.44
CA PHE A 35 8.19 -9.96 3.54
C PHE A 35 8.94 -8.82 2.83
N THR A 36 9.84 -8.14 3.54
CA THR A 36 10.76 -7.17 2.93
C THR A 36 11.60 -7.80 1.83
N GLU A 37 12.17 -8.98 2.08
CA GLU A 37 12.94 -9.74 1.07
C GLU A 37 12.10 -10.12 -0.14
N ALA A 38 10.83 -10.50 0.05
CA ALA A 38 9.91 -10.77 -1.06
C ALA A 38 9.62 -9.51 -1.90
N LEU A 39 9.49 -8.34 -1.29
CA LEU A 39 9.32 -7.06 -2.00
C LEU A 39 10.57 -6.68 -2.80
N LEU A 40 11.76 -6.85 -2.20
CA LEU A 40 13.04 -6.63 -2.87
C LEU A 40 13.17 -7.54 -4.10
N TYR A 41 12.84 -8.82 -3.97
CA TYR A 41 12.87 -9.78 -5.07
C TYR A 41 11.89 -9.40 -6.20
N ALA A 42 10.64 -9.08 -5.87
CA ALA A 42 9.64 -8.68 -6.86
C ALA A 42 10.03 -7.39 -7.62
N SER A 43 10.71 -6.46 -6.95
CA SER A 43 11.13 -5.19 -7.55
C SER A 43 12.44 -5.32 -8.36
N LYS A 44 13.46 -5.99 -7.82
CA LYS A 44 14.79 -6.11 -8.48
C LYS A 44 14.83 -7.19 -9.54
N GLU A 45 14.43 -8.40 -9.18
CA GLU A 45 14.61 -9.58 -10.04
C GLU A 45 13.49 -9.72 -11.05
N GLN A 46 12.26 -9.43 -10.64
CA GLN A 46 11.10 -9.55 -11.52
C GLN A 46 10.74 -8.24 -12.22
N SER A 47 11.12 -7.08 -11.65
CA SER A 47 10.74 -5.75 -12.16
C SER A 47 9.23 -5.57 -12.35
N THR A 48 8.43 -6.28 -11.56
CA THR A 48 6.96 -6.28 -11.68
C THR A 48 6.34 -5.23 -10.79
N LEU A 49 6.83 -5.14 -9.54
CA LEU A 49 6.36 -4.18 -8.56
C LEU A 49 6.93 -2.79 -8.86
N THR A 50 6.06 -1.88 -9.28
CA THR A 50 6.44 -0.51 -9.67
C THR A 50 5.89 0.57 -8.73
N TYR A 51 5.00 0.18 -7.82
CA TYR A 51 4.32 1.08 -6.91
C TYR A 51 4.12 0.41 -5.55
N LEU A 52 4.67 1.03 -4.51
CA LEU A 52 4.59 0.51 -3.14
C LEU A 52 4.27 1.62 -2.15
N GLU A 53 3.25 1.41 -1.34
CA GLU A 53 2.87 2.35 -0.28
C GLU A 53 2.62 1.64 1.04
N PHE A 54 3.12 2.26 2.10
CA PHE A 54 2.92 1.82 3.47
C PHE A 54 2.15 2.89 4.24
N TYR A 55 1.05 2.52 4.87
CA TYR A 55 0.20 3.40 5.65
C TYR A 55 0.14 2.92 7.09
N ASN A 56 0.67 3.70 8.04
CA ASN A 56 0.75 3.31 9.45
C ASN A 56 1.33 1.89 9.64
N CYS A 57 2.38 1.56 8.87
CA CYS A 57 3.06 0.27 8.96
C CYS A 57 4.30 0.37 9.85
N LYS A 58 4.55 -0.67 10.64
CA LYS A 58 5.79 -0.80 11.40
C LYS A 58 6.81 -1.59 10.57
N VAL A 59 7.75 -0.86 9.99
CA VAL A 59 8.91 -1.39 9.27
C VAL A 59 10.16 -1.13 10.11
N LYS A 60 11.06 -2.12 10.24
CA LYS A 60 12.34 -1.87 10.93
C LYS A 60 13.16 -0.85 10.13
N LYS A 61 14.03 -0.11 10.81
CA LYS A 61 14.83 0.95 10.19
C LYS A 61 15.69 0.43 9.03
N ASP A 62 16.34 -0.71 9.22
CA ASP A 62 17.23 -1.30 8.22
C ASP A 62 16.43 -1.80 7.01
N ASP A 63 15.31 -2.50 7.26
CA ASP A 63 14.38 -2.95 6.21
C ASP A 63 13.82 -1.76 5.41
N LYS A 64 13.48 -0.65 6.09
CA LYS A 64 13.02 0.58 5.43
C LYS A 64 14.10 1.20 4.55
N ALA A 65 15.36 1.19 4.99
CA ALA A 65 16.48 1.68 4.20
C ALA A 65 16.74 0.81 2.95
N GLU A 66 16.60 -0.51 3.07
CA GLU A 66 16.71 -1.43 1.94
C GLU A 66 15.58 -1.20 0.91
N ILE A 67 14.33 -1.03 1.37
CA ILE A 67 13.21 -0.68 0.47
C ILE A 67 13.46 0.68 -0.20
N GLN A 68 13.96 1.67 0.55
CA GLN A 68 14.29 2.99 0.01
C GLN A 68 15.35 2.92 -1.09
N SER A 69 16.34 2.02 -0.96
CA SER A 69 17.36 1.83 -2.01
C SER A 69 16.77 1.38 -3.36
N LEU A 70 15.60 0.72 -3.37
CA LEU A 70 14.88 0.38 -4.61
C LEU A 70 14.30 1.61 -5.31
N TYR A 71 13.91 2.62 -4.54
CA TYR A 71 13.43 3.87 -5.11
C TYR A 71 14.62 4.68 -5.64
N ASP A 72 15.67 4.78 -4.83
CA ASP A 72 16.87 5.57 -5.17
C ASP A 72 17.58 5.05 -6.43
N ASN A 73 17.55 3.73 -6.67
CA ASN A 73 18.15 3.10 -7.86
C ASN A 73 17.18 2.99 -9.05
N GLY A 74 15.94 3.45 -8.93
CA GLY A 74 14.92 3.44 -9.98
C GLY A 74 14.24 2.09 -10.25
N SER A 75 14.55 1.03 -9.49
CA SER A 75 13.85 -0.26 -9.59
C SER A 75 12.39 -0.18 -9.13
N LEU A 76 12.07 0.76 -8.25
CA LEU A 76 10.73 1.01 -7.72
C LEU A 76 10.36 2.49 -7.93
N PRO A 77 9.72 2.85 -9.06
CA PRO A 77 9.47 4.24 -9.43
C PRO A 77 8.60 5.02 -8.44
N HIS A 78 7.76 4.34 -7.67
CA HIS A 78 6.93 4.96 -6.65
C HIS A 78 7.03 4.22 -5.31
N LEU A 79 7.47 4.96 -4.30
CA LEU A 79 7.55 4.51 -2.93
C LEU A 79 7.06 5.62 -1.99
N ALA A 80 6.13 5.31 -1.10
CA ALA A 80 5.70 6.24 -0.06
C ALA A 80 5.48 5.53 1.28
N PHE A 81 5.80 6.26 2.35
CA PHE A 81 5.51 5.87 3.73
C PHE A 81 4.67 6.96 4.38
N TYR A 82 3.49 6.59 4.85
CA TYR A 82 2.57 7.42 5.59
C TYR A 82 2.52 6.93 7.03
N GLU A 83 2.56 7.84 7.99
CA GLU A 83 2.36 7.51 9.41
C GLU A 83 0.87 7.28 9.74
N GLU A 84 -0.01 7.73 8.84
CA GLU A 84 -1.46 7.68 9.01
C GLU A 84 -2.06 6.46 8.28
N PRO A 85 -3.20 5.93 8.77
CA PRO A 85 -3.98 4.94 8.03
C PRO A 85 -4.38 5.44 6.64
N ARG A 86 -4.51 4.52 5.68
CA ARG A 86 -4.85 4.86 4.29
C ARG A 86 -6.12 5.69 4.16
N TRP A 87 -7.15 5.37 4.96
CA TRP A 87 -8.43 6.08 4.91
C TRP A 87 -8.31 7.55 5.29
N ASP A 88 -7.44 7.90 6.23
CA ASP A 88 -7.23 9.29 6.65
C ASP A 88 -6.53 10.10 5.55
N VAL A 89 -5.55 9.47 4.88
CA VAL A 89 -4.89 10.06 3.71
C VAL A 89 -5.89 10.32 2.58
N LEU A 90 -6.74 9.33 2.26
CA LEU A 90 -7.79 9.46 1.24
C LEU A 90 -8.82 10.54 1.59
N LEU A 91 -9.22 10.65 2.86
CA LEU A 91 -10.14 11.70 3.32
C LEU A 91 -9.50 13.09 3.15
N LYS A 92 -8.20 13.24 3.41
CA LYS A 92 -7.50 14.51 3.18
C LYS A 92 -7.40 14.87 1.70
N GLU A 93 -7.15 13.89 0.84
CA GLU A 93 -7.11 14.09 -0.62
C GLU A 93 -8.48 14.51 -1.19
N THR A 94 -9.54 13.87 -0.73
CA THR A 94 -10.92 14.17 -1.14
C THR A 94 -11.41 15.51 -0.58
N ASN A 95 -11.17 15.79 0.70
CA ASN A 95 -11.51 17.07 1.32
C ASN A 95 -10.64 18.23 0.79
N GLY A 96 -9.38 17.97 0.45
CA GLY A 96 -8.49 18.92 -0.22
C GLY A 96 -8.94 19.25 -1.65
N SER A 97 -9.51 18.27 -2.36
CA SER A 97 -10.13 18.48 -3.68
C SER A 97 -11.46 19.23 -3.60
N LEU A 98 -12.29 18.92 -2.59
CA LEU A 98 -13.54 19.66 -2.32
C LEU A 98 -13.28 21.13 -1.95
N ASN A 99 -12.19 21.45 -1.26
CA ASN A 99 -11.85 22.83 -0.94
C ASN A 99 -11.25 23.64 -2.12
N ARG A 100 -10.83 22.97 -3.21
CA ARG A 100 -10.44 23.65 -4.47
C ARG A 100 -11.64 23.92 -5.39
N GLY A 101 -12.78 23.25 -5.16
CA GLY A 101 -14.06 23.54 -5.77
C GLY A 101 -14.97 24.30 -4.80
N LYS A 102 -14.84 25.64 -4.76
CA LYS A 102 -15.75 26.55 -4.02
C LYS A 102 -17.21 26.05 -4.02
N ARG A 103 -17.81 26.07 -2.82
CA ARG A 103 -19.23 26.37 -2.55
C ARG A 103 -20.24 25.79 -3.57
N SER A 104 -20.87 24.68 -3.22
CA SER A 104 -22.32 24.57 -3.38
C SER A 104 -22.88 23.47 -2.50
N SER A 105 -23.93 23.84 -1.80
CA SER A 105 -24.79 23.07 -0.90
C SER A 105 -25.44 21.85 -1.55
N ILE A 106 -26.04 21.02 -0.68
CA ILE A 106 -27.07 19.99 -0.93
C ILE A 106 -26.43 18.69 -1.48
N PHE A 107 -26.43 17.53 -0.80
CA PHE A 107 -27.60 16.74 -0.41
C PHE A 107 -27.31 15.82 0.78
N THR A 108 -28.22 15.83 1.74
CA THR A 108 -28.60 14.63 2.49
C THR A 108 -29.27 13.62 1.55
N ASP A 109 -29.03 12.34 1.81
CA ASP A 109 -30.04 11.26 1.83
C ASP A 109 -29.68 9.99 1.04
N ASN A 110 -29.82 8.88 1.77
CA ASN A 110 -30.21 7.52 1.39
C ASN A 110 -29.76 6.89 0.06
N GLY A 111 -29.14 5.71 0.21
CA GLY A 111 -29.44 4.55 -0.64
C GLY A 111 -28.51 4.33 -1.83
N SER A 112 -27.78 3.20 -1.75
CA SER A 112 -27.30 2.40 -2.88
C SER A 112 -26.49 3.09 -3.97
N SER A 113 -25.16 2.89 -3.95
CA SER A 113 -24.48 2.54 -5.20
C SER A 113 -23.14 1.84 -4.95
N ASN A 114 -23.03 0.65 -5.53
CA ASN A 114 -21.81 -0.12 -5.77
C ASN A 114 -20.65 0.78 -6.23
N PHE A 115 -19.57 0.86 -5.47
CA PHE A 115 -18.27 1.18 -6.04
C PHE A 115 -17.16 0.40 -5.32
N ALA A 116 -16.47 -0.40 -6.14
CA ALA A 116 -15.22 -1.10 -5.89
C ALA A 116 -15.21 -2.07 -4.70
N GLN A 117 -15.22 -3.37 -5.04
CA GLN A 117 -14.55 -4.39 -4.22
C GLN A 117 -13.09 -3.97 -4.03
N LEU A 118 -12.84 -3.20 -2.97
CA LEU A 118 -11.52 -3.09 -2.37
C LEU A 118 -11.33 -4.36 -1.55
N VAL A 119 -10.35 -5.17 -1.96
CA VAL A 119 -9.83 -6.23 -1.10
C VAL A 119 -9.19 -5.55 0.11
N THR A 120 -10.00 -5.31 1.14
CA THR A 120 -9.55 -4.89 2.45
C THR A 120 -8.98 -6.11 3.14
N LEU A 121 -7.66 -6.27 3.15
CA LEU A 121 -6.99 -7.19 4.04
C LEU A 121 -7.00 -6.59 5.45
N VAL A 122 -8.02 -6.93 6.24
CA VAL A 122 -8.08 -6.72 7.71
C VAL A 122 -7.14 -7.67 8.44
#